data_AF-A0A6C0BCJ9-F1
#
_entry.id   AF-A0A6C0BCJ9-F1
#
_cell.length_a   1.000
_cell.length_b   1.000
_cell.length_c   1.000
_cell.angle_alpha   90.00
_cell.angle_beta   90.00
_cell.angle_gamma   90.00
#
_symmetry.space_group_name_H-M   'P 1'
#
loop_
_entity.id
_entity.type
_entity.pdbx_description
1 polymer ?
#
loop_
_entity_poly.entity_id
_entity_poly.type
_entity_poly.pdbx_seq_one_letter_code
_entity_poly.pdbx_strand_id
1 'polypeptide(L)'
;MTSQTPTFDSLPTQNQHQIKGFVGQNLDFRNTTLLKKICVIICKHKGLLTFFESEQYSNPTVDKCINDLSNHSFQNNHTVKTNLIDLDHISRTQYCPSFEQIRVATSEKLISFIKQHIQSVSHSCLLEIGLEIIYLSANLHDNLSPSEKNVLYQNHKVTEFLVSENPVEKKVLFIIDPQNDFHDDGSLAVPGANEDSIRIGELIEKKGEIFDEIVVTLDTHPVHHIGHSHYWTNSNGESPSEFTTITEEDIRKRIWYPVDQLKYDYAIQYAHSLEKEGKFKICIWPYHCLCGTHGHCVFPYLNEKLFNWSKKYKKDVHYFMKGQNPDTEMYSVFRGEVEIKQDPRTHFNMGLVNLLASKKLEVLVCGQALSHCVNYSVTDLLCSHTFPANRLTLLVDGSSPVTGYKENGEKFIKKIVLNGVKLGKTTDYL
;
A
#
# COMPACT_ATOMS: atom_id res chain seq x y z
N MET A 1 39.16 -0.21 -65.17
CA MET A 1 37.84 0.43 -65.05
C MET A 1 38.02 1.64 -64.12
N THR A 2 38.49 2.79 -64.60
CA THR A 2 37.70 3.90 -65.20
C THR A 2 36.46 4.26 -64.37
N SER A 3 36.13 5.51 -64.04
CA SER A 3 36.76 6.84 -64.04
C SER A 3 35.62 7.83 -63.79
N GLN A 4 35.91 8.90 -63.04
CA GLN A 4 35.37 10.26 -63.20
C GLN A 4 33.88 10.57 -62.94
N THR A 5 33.68 11.60 -62.09
CA THR A 5 32.57 12.58 -62.06
C THR A 5 32.36 13.27 -63.42
N PRO A 6 31.11 13.62 -63.82
CA PRO A 6 30.61 15.01 -63.65
C PRO A 6 29.04 15.11 -63.46
N THR A 7 28.49 15.94 -62.56
CA THR A 7 27.99 17.36 -62.63
C THR A 7 26.47 17.55 -62.81
N PHE A 8 25.96 18.54 -62.06
CA PHE A 8 24.74 19.34 -62.30
C PHE A 8 24.80 20.04 -63.67
N ASP A 9 23.71 19.99 -64.44
CA ASP A 9 23.19 21.04 -65.35
C ASP A 9 22.62 20.47 -66.66
N SER A 10 21.31 20.59 -66.79
CA SER A 10 20.66 20.95 -68.05
C SER A 10 19.87 22.25 -67.83
N LEU A 11 20.61 23.37 -67.88
CA LEU A 11 20.14 24.77 -67.96
C LEU A 11 19.59 25.07 -69.38
N PRO A 12 18.68 26.04 -69.63
CA PRO A 12 18.90 27.44 -69.30
C PRO A 12 17.72 28.33 -68.84
N THR A 13 18.17 29.48 -68.38
CA THR A 13 17.62 30.72 -67.85
C THR A 13 16.44 31.39 -68.55
N GLN A 14 15.70 32.14 -67.71
CA GLN A 14 15.03 33.42 -67.98
C GLN A 14 13.77 33.39 -68.88
N ASN A 15 12.63 33.25 -68.21
CA ASN A 15 11.61 34.29 -68.28
C ASN A 15 11.05 34.52 -66.87
N GLN A 16 11.58 35.59 -66.24
CA GLN A 16 10.89 36.31 -65.19
C GLN A 16 9.51 36.75 -65.72
N HIS A 17 8.51 36.75 -64.82
CA HIS A 17 7.11 37.14 -65.00
C HIS A 17 6.13 36.06 -65.52
N GLN A 18 5.59 35.32 -64.54
CA GLN A 18 4.22 34.82 -64.38
C GLN A 18 4.35 33.55 -63.52
N ILE A 19 4.30 33.60 -62.20
CA ILE A 19 3.12 33.84 -61.37
C ILE A 19 3.60 34.41 -60.02
N LYS A 20 2.99 35.53 -59.61
CA LYS A 20 3.11 36.18 -58.29
C LYS A 20 3.11 35.11 -57.19
N GLY A 21 4.23 34.92 -56.49
CA GLY A 21 4.53 35.63 -55.24
C GLY A 21 4.00 34.82 -54.06
N PHE A 22 4.85 34.17 -53.28
CA PHE A 22 4.61 33.65 -51.90
C PHE A 22 5.64 32.57 -51.55
N VAL A 23 6.86 32.93 -51.12
CA VAL A 23 7.61 32.16 -50.09
C VAL A 23 8.63 33.10 -49.46
N GLY A 24 8.46 33.39 -48.17
CA GLY A 24 9.45 34.13 -47.39
C GLY A 24 8.81 34.86 -46.22
N GLN A 25 8.73 34.16 -45.09
CA GLN A 25 9.00 34.62 -43.71
C GLN A 25 8.10 33.90 -42.69
N ASN A 26 8.75 32.93 -42.01
CA ASN A 26 8.67 32.53 -40.60
C ASN A 26 7.32 32.64 -39.87
N LEU A 27 6.79 31.48 -39.42
CA LEU A 27 5.62 31.36 -38.55
C LEU A 27 6.01 30.64 -37.23
N ASP A 28 5.63 31.29 -36.13
CA ASP A 28 6.03 31.09 -34.72
C ASP A 28 4.95 30.32 -33.93
N PHE A 29 5.36 29.62 -32.86
CA PHE A 29 4.53 28.73 -32.02
C PHE A 29 3.76 29.52 -30.94
N ARG A 30 2.42 29.50 -30.91
CA ARG A 30 1.65 29.92 -29.72
C ARG A 30 0.58 28.91 -29.31
N ASN A 31 1.04 27.87 -28.63
CA ASN A 31 0.35 27.24 -27.50
C ASN A 31 1.37 27.06 -26.34
N THR A 32 2.26 28.04 -26.21
CA THR A 32 3.51 27.96 -25.47
C THR A 32 3.33 28.08 -23.96
N THR A 33 2.30 28.77 -23.46
CA THR A 33 2.16 29.04 -22.01
C THR A 33 1.73 27.81 -21.21
N LEU A 34 0.70 27.07 -21.63
CA LEU A 34 0.23 25.88 -20.92
C LEU A 34 1.27 24.75 -20.97
N LEU A 35 1.84 24.51 -22.15
CA LEU A 35 2.88 23.49 -22.31
C LEU A 35 4.13 23.84 -21.48
N LYS A 36 4.56 25.11 -21.49
CA LYS A 36 5.65 25.60 -20.62
C LYS A 36 5.34 25.39 -19.15
N LYS A 37 4.13 25.73 -18.69
CA LYS A 37 3.70 25.53 -17.29
C LYS A 37 3.72 24.05 -16.90
N ILE A 38 3.17 23.17 -17.74
CA ILE A 38 3.20 21.71 -17.51
C ILE A 38 4.65 21.20 -17.44
N CYS A 39 5.53 21.63 -18.36
CA CYS A 39 6.95 21.28 -18.33
C CYS A 39 7.65 21.75 -17.06
N VAL A 40 7.39 22.98 -16.62
CA VAL A 40 7.96 23.53 -15.39
C VAL A 40 7.53 22.69 -14.17
N ILE A 41 6.25 22.33 -14.08
CA ILE A 41 5.73 21.48 -12.99
C ILE A 41 6.41 20.10 -13.00
N ILE A 42 6.52 19.46 -14.18
CA ILE A 42 7.18 18.16 -14.32
C ILE A 42 8.67 18.24 -13.92
N CYS A 43 9.39 19.24 -14.42
CA CYS A 43 10.81 19.43 -14.13
C CYS A 43 11.07 19.74 -12.64
N LYS A 44 10.21 20.55 -12.02
CA LYS A 44 10.23 20.84 -10.56
C LYS A 44 10.06 19.55 -9.75
N HIS A 45 9.06 18.73 -10.07
CA HIS A 45 8.81 17.48 -9.34
C HIS A 45 9.86 16.39 -9.57
N LYS A 46 10.60 16.44 -10.68
CA LYS A 46 11.75 15.56 -10.92
C LYS A 46 13.06 16.08 -10.31
N GLY A 47 13.03 17.21 -9.59
CA GLY A 47 14.22 17.83 -8.99
C GLY A 47 15.20 18.40 -10.03
N LEU A 48 14.72 18.65 -11.26
CA LEU A 48 15.51 19.19 -12.37
C LEU A 48 15.51 20.72 -12.40
N LEU A 49 14.70 21.36 -11.55
CA LEU A 49 14.62 22.80 -11.34
C LEU A 49 14.59 23.10 -9.85
N THR A 50 15.35 24.12 -9.43
CA THR A 50 15.25 24.70 -8.10
C THR A 50 14.03 25.64 -8.01
N PHE A 51 13.59 25.97 -6.79
CA PHE A 51 12.43 26.85 -6.55
C PHE A 51 12.56 28.20 -7.30
N PHE A 52 13.77 28.79 -7.31
CA PHE A 52 14.06 30.06 -7.99
C PHE A 52 14.10 29.98 -9.52
N GLU A 53 14.40 28.81 -10.08
CA GLU A 53 14.42 28.60 -11.55
C GLU A 53 13.02 28.39 -12.13
N SER A 54 12.03 28.03 -11.30
CA SER A 54 10.64 27.83 -11.72
C SER A 54 9.87 29.13 -12.02
N GLU A 55 10.40 30.29 -11.60
CA GLU A 55 9.81 31.61 -11.87
C GLU A 55 10.35 32.26 -13.16
N GLN A 56 11.37 31.66 -13.80
CA GLN A 56 11.98 32.18 -15.03
C GLN A 56 11.48 31.39 -16.25
N TYR A 57 10.62 32.01 -17.06
CA TYR A 57 9.98 31.43 -18.27
C TYR A 57 10.95 31.08 -19.44
N SER A 58 12.26 31.23 -19.23
CA SER A 58 13.34 30.89 -20.15
C SER A 58 14.40 30.06 -19.42
N ASN A 59 14.31 28.73 -19.52
CA ASN A 59 15.26 27.81 -18.90
C ASN A 59 15.64 26.73 -19.93
N PRO A 60 16.94 26.48 -20.21
CA PRO A 60 17.38 25.48 -21.20
C PRO A 60 16.84 24.06 -20.96
N THR A 61 16.60 23.69 -19.70
CA THR A 61 16.01 22.41 -19.31
C THR A 61 14.53 22.33 -19.66
N VAL A 62 13.80 23.46 -19.51
CA VAL A 62 12.40 23.60 -19.92
C VAL A 62 12.29 23.62 -21.44
N ASP A 63 13.17 24.35 -22.13
CA ASP A 63 13.22 24.39 -23.59
C ASP A 63 13.57 23.03 -24.20
N LYS A 64 14.47 22.27 -23.56
CA LYS A 64 14.74 20.88 -23.93
C LYS A 64 13.52 19.99 -23.75
N CYS A 65 12.81 20.10 -22.62
CA CYS A 65 11.56 19.39 -22.38
C CYS A 65 10.50 19.74 -23.44
N ILE A 66 10.37 21.01 -23.81
CA ILE A 66 9.47 21.50 -24.87
C ILE A 66 9.88 20.97 -26.24
N ASN A 67 11.17 20.90 -26.55
CA ASN A 67 11.67 20.37 -27.81
C ASN A 67 11.49 18.85 -27.90
N ASP A 68 11.71 18.12 -26.81
CA ASP A 68 11.42 16.68 -26.74
C ASP A 68 9.92 16.40 -26.91
N LEU A 69 9.06 17.26 -26.34
CA LEU A 69 7.60 17.24 -26.55
C LEU A 69 7.19 17.58 -27.99
N SER A 70 7.87 18.54 -28.62
CA SER A 70 7.54 18.99 -29.98
C SER A 70 7.99 17.97 -31.03
N ASN A 71 9.18 17.37 -30.86
CA ASN A 71 9.77 16.43 -31.82
C ASN A 71 9.09 15.06 -31.83
N HIS A 72 8.53 14.59 -30.71
CA HIS A 72 7.82 13.31 -30.66
C HIS A 72 6.42 13.34 -31.31
N SER A 73 5.89 14.54 -31.63
CA SER A 73 4.53 14.71 -32.17
C SER A 73 4.44 14.76 -33.70
N PHE A 74 5.58 14.75 -34.42
CA PHE A 74 5.64 15.01 -35.88
C PHE A 74 6.31 13.91 -36.74
N GLN A 75 6.33 12.65 -36.28
CA GLN A 75 6.84 11.55 -37.13
C GLN A 75 5.82 10.92 -38.08
N ASN A 76 4.58 11.41 -38.16
CA ASN A 76 3.61 10.96 -39.16
C ASN A 76 3.13 12.13 -40.03
N ASN A 77 3.58 12.09 -41.29
CA ASN A 77 3.17 12.85 -42.47
C ASN A 77 1.88 13.67 -42.33
N HIS A 78 2.03 15.00 -42.28
CA HIS A 78 1.37 15.97 -43.18
C HIS A 78 1.76 17.39 -42.74
N THR A 79 2.35 18.15 -43.66
CA THR A 79 2.52 19.61 -43.57
C THR A 79 1.17 20.30 -43.37
N VAL A 80 0.97 20.97 -42.24
CA VAL A 80 -0.16 21.89 -42.03
C VAL A 80 0.38 23.21 -41.50
N LYS A 81 0.39 24.23 -42.34
CA LYS A 81 0.55 25.65 -41.98
C LYS A 81 -0.78 26.19 -41.47
N THR A 82 -0.81 26.91 -40.35
CA THR A 82 -1.91 27.83 -40.02
C THR A 82 -1.40 29.06 -39.24
N ASN A 83 -2.02 30.20 -39.52
CA ASN A 83 -1.61 31.56 -39.13
C ASN A 83 -1.91 31.87 -37.65
N LEU A 84 -1.03 32.65 -37.03
CA LEU A 84 -1.25 33.26 -35.72
C LEU A 84 -2.21 34.44 -35.80
N ILE A 85 -3.13 34.51 -34.85
CA ILE A 85 -3.88 35.72 -34.52
C ILE A 85 -3.42 36.13 -33.12
N ASP A 86 -2.97 37.38 -33.03
CA ASP A 86 -2.34 37.94 -31.84
C ASP A 86 -3.39 38.17 -30.73
N LEU A 87 -3.33 37.37 -29.66
CA LEU A 87 -4.25 37.47 -28.52
C LEU A 87 -4.10 38.79 -27.73
N ASP A 88 -2.93 39.45 -27.81
CA ASP A 88 -2.75 40.82 -27.30
C ASP A 88 -3.48 41.86 -28.16
N HIS A 89 -3.77 41.53 -29.41
CA HIS A 89 -4.63 42.34 -30.26
C HIS A 89 -6.11 42.05 -29.97
N ILE A 90 -6.50 40.78 -29.74
CA ILE A 90 -7.88 40.37 -29.41
C ILE A 90 -8.35 40.95 -28.06
N SER A 91 -7.48 41.00 -27.05
CA SER A 91 -7.81 41.65 -25.76
C SER A 91 -8.04 43.16 -25.90
N ARG A 92 -7.61 43.76 -27.02
CA ARG A 92 -7.75 45.20 -27.33
C ARG A 92 -8.74 45.54 -28.45
N THR A 93 -9.21 44.58 -29.27
CA THR A 93 -10.01 44.89 -30.48
C THR A 93 -11.34 44.18 -30.66
N GLN A 94 -11.86 43.44 -29.66
CA GLN A 94 -13.24 42.90 -29.72
C GLN A 94 -13.55 42.05 -30.98
N TYR A 95 -12.55 41.41 -31.60
CA TYR A 95 -12.77 40.56 -32.76
C TYR A 95 -12.19 39.17 -32.54
N CYS A 96 -13.06 38.17 -32.39
CA CYS A 96 -12.68 36.77 -32.28
C CYS A 96 -12.81 36.10 -33.67
N PRO A 97 -11.77 35.43 -34.20
CA PRO A 97 -11.88 34.61 -35.40
C PRO A 97 -12.65 33.31 -35.11
N SER A 98 -13.20 32.68 -36.15
CA SER A 98 -14.10 31.53 -36.01
C SER A 98 -13.44 30.30 -35.35
N PHE A 99 -14.16 29.75 -34.38
CA PHE A 99 -13.76 28.70 -33.43
C PHE A 99 -13.38 27.34 -34.02
N GLU A 100 -13.52 27.11 -35.33
CA GLU A 100 -13.09 25.86 -35.97
C GLU A 100 -11.57 25.65 -35.92
N GLN A 101 -10.78 26.70 -35.72
CA GLN A 101 -9.32 26.63 -35.63
C GLN A 101 -8.79 26.22 -34.25
N ILE A 102 -9.63 26.25 -33.20
CA ILE A 102 -9.30 25.81 -31.82
C ILE A 102 -9.64 24.31 -31.64
N ARG A 103 -9.98 23.62 -32.73
CA ARG A 103 -10.34 22.21 -32.73
C ARG A 103 -9.09 21.34 -32.93
N VAL A 104 -8.94 20.34 -32.05
CA VAL A 104 -8.21 19.06 -32.26
C VAL A 104 -6.69 19.03 -32.04
N ALA A 105 -6.22 19.26 -30.81
CA ALA A 105 -4.90 18.73 -30.40
C ALA A 105 -4.72 18.40 -28.90
N THR A 106 -5.62 18.80 -28.01
CA THR A 106 -5.30 18.87 -26.56
C THR A 106 -5.89 17.79 -25.66
N SER A 107 -6.78 16.90 -26.11
CA SER A 107 -7.31 15.83 -25.24
C SER A 107 -6.61 14.49 -25.46
N GLU A 108 -6.79 13.83 -26.60
CA GLU A 108 -6.34 12.43 -26.75
C GLU A 108 -4.82 12.27 -26.81
N LYS A 109 -4.11 13.17 -27.49
CA LYS A 109 -2.64 13.12 -27.60
C LYS A 109 -1.94 13.49 -26.30
N LEU A 110 -2.44 14.51 -25.60
CA LEU A 110 -1.93 14.90 -24.28
C LEU A 110 -2.18 13.80 -23.25
N ILE A 111 -3.37 13.19 -23.24
CA ILE A 111 -3.70 12.05 -22.36
C ILE A 111 -2.84 10.82 -22.70
N SER A 112 -2.66 10.48 -23.98
CA SER A 112 -1.80 9.36 -24.42
C SER A 112 -0.34 9.57 -24.00
N PHE A 113 0.19 10.79 -24.14
CA PHE A 113 1.54 11.15 -23.73
C PHE A 113 1.72 11.13 -22.21
N ILE A 114 0.77 11.73 -21.48
CA ILE A 114 0.71 11.69 -20.01
C ILE A 114 0.73 10.22 -19.55
N LYS A 115 -0.11 9.35 -20.13
CA LYS A 115 -0.11 7.90 -19.87
C LYS A 115 1.25 7.23 -20.15
N GLN A 116 1.94 7.64 -21.20
CA GLN A 116 3.22 7.05 -21.60
C GLN A 116 4.41 7.49 -20.72
N HIS A 117 4.29 8.59 -19.96
CA HIS A 117 5.39 9.13 -19.12
C HIS A 117 5.06 9.21 -17.61
N ILE A 118 3.80 8.92 -17.21
CA ILE A 118 3.29 8.99 -15.83
C ILE A 118 3.90 7.97 -14.86
N GLN A 119 4.50 6.88 -15.33
CA GLN A 119 5.10 5.88 -14.42
C GLN A 119 6.24 6.43 -13.52
N SER A 120 6.61 7.72 -13.65
CA SER A 120 7.75 8.35 -12.97
C SER A 120 7.48 9.70 -12.29
N VAL A 121 6.22 10.12 -12.09
CA VAL A 121 5.89 11.43 -11.47
C VAL A 121 5.00 11.31 -10.22
N SER A 122 5.30 12.11 -9.19
CA SER A 122 4.61 12.11 -7.89
C SER A 122 3.17 12.66 -7.96
N HIS A 123 2.28 12.23 -7.06
CA HIS A 123 0.88 12.67 -6.98
C HIS A 123 0.70 14.20 -6.89
N SER A 124 1.55 14.88 -6.13
CA SER A 124 1.57 16.35 -6.04
C SER A 124 1.80 17.03 -7.39
N CYS A 125 2.57 16.41 -8.29
CA CYS A 125 2.82 16.92 -9.64
C CYS A 125 1.54 16.89 -10.49
N LEU A 126 0.76 15.82 -10.38
CA LEU A 126 -0.47 15.64 -11.14
C LEU A 126 -1.57 16.59 -10.66
N LEU A 127 -1.65 16.83 -9.35
CA LEU A 127 -2.54 17.84 -8.77
C LEU A 127 -2.19 19.26 -9.25
N GLU A 128 -0.91 19.63 -9.24
CA GLU A 128 -0.47 20.96 -9.69
C GLU A 128 -0.75 21.17 -11.19
N ILE A 129 -0.57 20.14 -12.03
CA ILE A 129 -0.96 20.17 -13.45
C ILE A 129 -2.48 20.30 -13.61
N GLY A 130 -3.27 19.51 -12.86
CA GLY A 130 -4.72 19.54 -12.92
C GLY A 130 -5.29 20.91 -12.50
N LEU A 131 -4.74 21.51 -11.45
CA LEU A 131 -5.13 22.84 -10.97
C LEU A 131 -4.81 23.93 -11.98
N GLU A 132 -3.69 23.87 -12.70
CA GLU A 132 -3.38 24.83 -13.77
C GLU A 132 -4.30 24.70 -14.97
N ILE A 133 -4.68 23.48 -15.35
CA ILE A 133 -5.68 23.24 -16.40
C ILE A 133 -7.04 23.82 -15.97
N ILE A 134 -7.46 23.59 -14.72
CA ILE A 134 -8.69 24.15 -14.17
C ILE A 134 -8.63 25.68 -14.14
N TYR A 135 -7.55 26.26 -13.62
CA TYR A 135 -7.36 27.71 -13.51
C TYR A 135 -7.40 28.42 -14.87
N LEU A 136 -6.74 27.85 -15.88
CA LEU A 136 -6.78 28.38 -17.25
C LEU A 136 -8.16 28.23 -17.89
N SER A 137 -8.87 27.13 -17.58
CA SER A 137 -10.24 26.93 -18.04
C SER A 137 -11.24 27.89 -17.36
N ALA A 138 -11.02 28.22 -16.08
CA ALA A 138 -11.86 29.11 -15.27
C ALA A 138 -11.72 30.60 -15.67
N ASN A 139 -10.57 31.02 -16.20
CA ASN A 139 -10.35 32.40 -16.65
C ASN A 139 -10.91 32.72 -18.06
N LEU A 140 -11.53 31.74 -18.75
CA LEU A 140 -12.21 31.95 -20.03
C LEU A 140 -13.69 32.36 -19.87
N HIS A 141 -14.15 32.63 -18.64
CA HIS A 141 -15.56 32.46 -18.27
C HIS A 141 -16.53 33.58 -18.61
N ASP A 142 -16.10 34.76 -19.04
CA ASP A 142 -17.05 35.89 -19.04
C ASP A 142 -17.98 35.98 -20.25
N ASN A 143 -17.86 35.16 -21.31
CA ASN A 143 -18.78 35.20 -22.46
C ASN A 143 -18.88 33.88 -23.29
N LEU A 144 -19.08 32.72 -22.65
CA LEU A 144 -19.12 31.42 -23.36
C LEU A 144 -20.55 30.95 -23.71
N SER A 145 -20.73 30.55 -24.98
CA SER A 145 -21.90 29.91 -25.56
C SER A 145 -22.10 28.45 -25.09
N PRO A 146 -23.28 27.84 -25.33
CA PRO A 146 -23.58 26.47 -24.87
C PRO A 146 -22.64 25.37 -25.40
N SER A 147 -22.04 25.53 -26.58
CA SER A 147 -21.05 24.59 -27.13
C SER A 147 -19.69 24.72 -26.43
N GLU A 148 -19.32 25.93 -26.00
CA GLU A 148 -18.07 26.20 -25.25
C GLU A 148 -18.14 25.67 -23.82
N LYS A 149 -19.33 25.71 -23.19
CA LYS A 149 -19.59 25.01 -21.91
C LYS A 149 -19.42 23.49 -22.01
N ASN A 150 -19.65 22.91 -23.19
CA ASN A 150 -19.51 21.47 -23.44
C ASN A 150 -18.03 21.04 -23.55
N VAL A 151 -17.12 21.94 -23.96
CA VAL A 151 -15.66 21.71 -23.95
C VAL A 151 -15.10 21.78 -22.53
N LEU A 152 -15.58 22.73 -21.71
CA LEU A 152 -15.31 22.77 -20.27
C LEU A 152 -15.75 21.47 -19.56
N TYR A 153 -16.90 20.92 -19.97
CA TYR A 153 -17.39 19.62 -19.49
C TYR A 153 -16.46 18.44 -19.88
N GLN A 154 -15.83 18.49 -21.06
CA GLN A 154 -14.84 17.49 -21.49
C GLN A 154 -13.48 17.69 -20.79
N ASN A 155 -13.09 18.91 -20.44
CA ASN A 155 -11.92 19.16 -19.58
C ASN A 155 -12.16 18.68 -18.15
N HIS A 156 -13.38 18.83 -17.63
CA HIS A 156 -13.82 18.17 -16.39
C HIS A 156 -13.68 16.65 -16.46
N LYS A 157 -13.92 16.03 -17.62
CA LYS A 157 -13.64 14.60 -17.82
C LYS A 157 -12.14 14.27 -17.83
N VAL A 158 -11.26 15.19 -18.25
CA VAL A 158 -9.81 15.01 -18.13
C VAL A 158 -9.39 15.12 -16.67
N THR A 159 -9.99 16.03 -15.90
CA THR A 159 -9.77 16.13 -14.46
C THR A 159 -10.33 14.91 -13.72
N GLU A 160 -11.55 14.46 -14.04
CA GLU A 160 -12.10 13.19 -13.55
C GLU A 160 -11.25 12.00 -14.00
N PHE A 161 -10.67 12.01 -15.20
CA PHE A 161 -9.77 10.97 -15.67
C PHE A 161 -8.45 10.96 -14.85
N LEU A 162 -7.85 12.14 -14.62
CA LEU A 162 -6.66 12.31 -13.79
C LEU A 162 -6.92 12.03 -12.30
N VAL A 163 -8.15 12.26 -11.81
CA VAL A 163 -8.62 11.93 -10.45
C VAL A 163 -9.07 10.47 -10.36
N SER A 164 -9.51 9.85 -11.45
CA SER A 164 -9.91 8.43 -11.50
C SER A 164 -8.70 7.48 -11.53
N GLU A 165 -7.54 7.99 -11.97
CA GLU A 165 -6.23 7.41 -11.72
C GLU A 165 -5.66 7.91 -10.37
N ASN A 166 -6.53 8.04 -9.36
CA ASN A 166 -6.06 8.09 -7.98
C ASN A 166 -5.22 6.82 -7.75
N PRO A 167 -3.93 6.92 -7.37
CA PRO A 167 -3.25 5.76 -6.84
C PRO A 167 -4.05 5.38 -5.60
N VAL A 168 -4.81 4.28 -5.71
CA VAL A 168 -5.53 3.70 -4.58
C VAL A 168 -4.56 3.69 -3.43
N GLU A 169 -4.87 4.44 -2.36
CA GLU A 169 -3.93 4.61 -1.26
C GLU A 169 -3.65 3.24 -0.67
N LYS A 170 -2.46 2.73 -1.00
CA LYS A 170 -2.09 1.37 -0.72
C LYS A 170 -1.92 1.14 0.77
N LYS A 171 -2.28 -0.07 1.21
CA LYS A 171 -2.24 -0.51 2.60
C LYS A 171 -1.62 -1.90 2.68
N VAL A 172 -1.15 -2.25 3.86
CA VAL A 172 -0.77 -3.62 4.21
C VAL A 172 -1.88 -4.18 5.08
N LEU A 173 -2.38 -5.38 4.75
CA LEU A 173 -3.29 -6.10 5.64
C LEU A 173 -2.48 -7.11 6.44
N PHE A 174 -2.56 -7.04 7.76
CA PHE A 174 -1.84 -7.91 8.69
C PHE A 174 -2.84 -8.71 9.52
N ILE A 175 -3.04 -9.97 9.14
CA ILE A 175 -4.05 -10.86 9.70
C ILE A 175 -3.37 -11.84 10.65
N ILE A 176 -3.72 -11.77 11.93
CA ILE A 176 -3.11 -12.59 12.97
C ILE A 176 -3.92 -13.86 13.17
N ASP A 177 -3.26 -15.01 13.03
CA ASP A 177 -3.74 -16.35 13.38
C ASP A 177 -5.19 -16.67 12.98
N PRO A 178 -5.60 -16.52 11.70
CA PRO A 178 -6.97 -16.80 11.27
C PRO A 178 -7.21 -18.31 11.05
N GLN A 179 -6.81 -19.14 12.00
CA GLN A 179 -6.77 -20.61 11.88
C GLN A 179 -8.04 -21.29 12.39
N ASN A 180 -8.34 -22.48 11.85
CA ASN A 180 -9.53 -23.25 12.16
C ASN A 180 -9.74 -23.49 13.66
N ASP A 181 -8.66 -23.76 14.41
CA ASP A 181 -8.82 -24.02 15.85
C ASP A 181 -9.31 -22.81 16.65
N PHE A 182 -9.19 -21.59 16.11
CA PHE A 182 -9.74 -20.38 16.72
C PHE A 182 -11.14 -20.02 16.24
N HIS A 183 -11.69 -20.77 15.29
CA HIS A 183 -13.02 -20.58 14.71
C HIS A 183 -14.03 -21.55 15.34
N ASP A 184 -15.30 -21.42 14.99
CA ASP A 184 -16.34 -22.35 15.47
C ASP A 184 -15.95 -23.81 15.14
N ASP A 185 -16.27 -24.72 16.05
CA ASP A 185 -15.90 -26.14 16.01
C ASP A 185 -14.38 -26.42 16.14
N GLY A 186 -13.55 -25.38 16.24
CA GLY A 186 -12.12 -25.46 16.55
C GLY A 186 -11.85 -25.81 18.02
N SER A 187 -10.67 -26.36 18.31
CA SER A 187 -10.32 -26.80 19.67
C SER A 187 -10.15 -25.65 20.69
N LEU A 188 -9.89 -24.43 20.21
CA LEU A 188 -9.75 -23.23 21.01
C LEU A 188 -10.58 -22.08 20.42
N ALA A 189 -11.83 -22.39 20.06
CA ALA A 189 -12.76 -21.47 19.40
C ALA A 189 -12.89 -20.13 20.14
N VAL A 190 -12.74 -19.04 19.39
CA VAL A 190 -12.92 -17.67 19.88
C VAL A 190 -14.31 -17.18 19.44
N PRO A 191 -15.21 -16.79 20.38
CA PRO A 191 -16.54 -16.32 20.02
C PRO A 191 -16.47 -15.11 19.08
N GLY A 192 -17.11 -15.20 17.91
CA GLY A 192 -17.12 -14.13 16.90
C GLY A 192 -16.03 -14.24 15.83
N ALA A 193 -15.10 -15.19 15.94
CA ALA A 193 -14.00 -15.33 14.97
C ALA A 193 -14.48 -15.66 13.55
N ASN A 194 -15.56 -16.43 13.41
CA ASN A 194 -16.18 -16.71 12.11
C ASN A 194 -16.62 -15.41 11.43
N GLU A 195 -17.38 -14.58 12.14
CA GLU A 195 -17.88 -13.31 11.60
C GLU A 195 -16.76 -12.32 11.32
N ASP A 196 -15.72 -12.29 12.16
CA ASP A 196 -14.52 -11.49 11.93
C ASP A 196 -13.84 -11.89 10.61
N SER A 197 -13.56 -13.18 10.42
CA SER A 197 -12.94 -13.70 9.19
C SER A 197 -13.81 -13.52 7.96
N ILE A 198 -15.15 -13.58 8.09
CA ILE A 198 -16.08 -13.26 7.01
C ILE A 198 -15.94 -11.79 6.62
N ARG A 199 -15.97 -10.85 7.58
CA ARG A 199 -15.80 -9.42 7.31
C ARG A 199 -14.45 -9.09 6.69
N ILE A 200 -13.37 -9.70 7.16
CA ILE A 200 -12.03 -9.57 6.58
C ILE A 200 -12.01 -10.10 5.14
N GLY A 201 -12.60 -11.28 4.90
CA GLY A 201 -12.70 -11.88 3.57
C GLY A 201 -13.49 -11.01 2.60
N GLU A 202 -14.62 -10.43 3.03
CA GLU A 202 -15.39 -9.49 2.22
C GLU A 202 -14.60 -8.23 1.86
N LEU A 203 -13.82 -7.70 2.81
CA LEU A 203 -12.94 -6.56 2.55
C LEU A 203 -11.89 -6.91 1.48
N ILE A 204 -11.24 -8.07 1.59
CA ILE A 204 -10.27 -8.55 0.59
C ILE A 204 -10.92 -8.73 -0.77
N GLU A 205 -12.12 -9.31 -0.83
CA GLU A 205 -12.84 -9.59 -2.07
C GLU A 205 -13.28 -8.31 -2.78
N LYS A 206 -13.87 -7.37 -2.04
CA LYS A 206 -14.46 -6.14 -2.58
C LYS A 206 -13.42 -5.05 -2.85
N LYS A 207 -12.33 -5.02 -2.09
CA LYS A 207 -11.34 -3.91 -2.08
C LYS A 207 -9.90 -4.37 -2.16
N GLY A 208 -9.67 -5.56 -2.70
CA GLY A 208 -8.34 -6.15 -2.81
C GLY A 208 -7.28 -5.24 -3.44
N GLU A 209 -7.68 -4.29 -4.29
CA GLU A 209 -6.79 -3.33 -4.94
C GLU A 209 -6.21 -2.30 -3.98
N ILE A 210 -6.75 -2.12 -2.77
CA ILE A 210 -6.15 -1.25 -1.76
C ILE A 210 -4.94 -1.92 -1.10
N PHE A 211 -4.85 -3.25 -1.14
CA PHE A 211 -3.77 -3.98 -0.50
C PHE A 211 -2.57 -4.10 -1.42
N ASP A 212 -1.44 -3.61 -0.93
CA ASP A 212 -0.16 -3.83 -1.58
C ASP A 212 0.54 -5.09 -1.08
N GLU A 213 0.34 -5.43 0.19
CA GLU A 213 0.78 -6.69 0.80
C GLU A 213 -0.32 -7.25 1.70
N ILE A 214 -0.41 -8.57 1.76
CA ILE A 214 -1.17 -9.27 2.81
C ILE A 214 -0.20 -10.18 3.56
N VAL A 215 -0.15 -10.00 4.88
CA VAL A 215 0.67 -10.77 5.79
C VAL A 215 -0.26 -11.54 6.72
N VAL A 216 -0.05 -12.84 6.83
CA VAL A 216 -0.81 -13.75 7.69
C VAL A 216 0.13 -14.41 8.68
N THR A 217 -0.23 -14.46 9.95
CA THR A 217 0.50 -15.25 10.96
C THR A 217 -0.22 -16.56 11.22
N LEU A 218 0.55 -17.59 11.59
CA LEU A 218 0.03 -18.91 11.94
C LEU A 218 0.69 -19.36 13.24
N ASP A 219 -0.12 -19.52 14.28
CA ASP A 219 0.29 -20.29 15.43
C ASP A 219 0.61 -21.72 15.00
N THR A 220 1.71 -22.27 15.47
CA THR A 220 2.24 -23.54 14.92
C THR A 220 2.90 -24.32 16.04
N HIS A 221 2.11 -25.11 16.76
CA HIS A 221 2.59 -25.82 17.94
C HIS A 221 3.03 -27.26 17.64
N PRO A 222 4.09 -27.74 18.32
CA PRO A 222 4.29 -29.16 18.52
C PRO A 222 3.32 -29.69 19.59
N VAL A 223 3.11 -31.01 19.62
CA VAL A 223 2.29 -31.65 20.68
C VAL A 223 2.87 -31.39 22.07
N HIS A 224 4.19 -31.56 22.23
CA HIS A 224 4.90 -31.33 23.50
C HIS A 224 5.27 -29.86 23.71
N HIS A 225 4.30 -28.96 23.62
CA HIS A 225 4.48 -27.52 23.88
C HIS A 225 4.26 -27.20 25.37
N ILE A 226 4.99 -26.24 25.93
CA ILE A 226 4.92 -25.85 27.35
C ILE A 226 3.52 -25.36 27.77
N GLY A 227 2.74 -24.86 26.82
CA GLY A 227 1.32 -24.52 27.02
C GLY A 227 0.35 -25.70 26.89
N HIS A 228 0.80 -26.93 26.64
CA HIS A 228 -0.06 -28.11 26.49
C HIS A 228 0.08 -29.08 27.67
N SER A 229 -1.01 -29.80 27.96
CA SER A 229 -1.11 -30.70 29.12
C SER A 229 -0.02 -31.77 29.16
N HIS A 230 0.37 -32.33 28.02
CA HIS A 230 1.37 -33.41 27.95
C HIS A 230 2.81 -32.96 28.21
N TYR A 231 3.09 -31.66 28.29
CA TYR A 231 4.38 -31.18 28.79
C TYR A 231 4.54 -31.44 30.29
N TRP A 232 3.43 -31.56 31.02
CA TRP A 232 3.38 -31.57 32.48
C TRP A 232 2.83 -32.89 33.04
N THR A 233 3.31 -33.21 34.24
CA THR A 233 2.81 -34.33 35.04
C THR A 233 2.78 -33.98 36.53
N ASN A 234 2.04 -34.74 37.33
CA ASN A 234 2.05 -34.69 38.79
C ASN A 234 2.62 -35.98 39.41
N SER A 235 2.60 -36.07 40.75
CA SER A 235 3.10 -37.25 41.48
C SER A 235 2.37 -38.56 41.15
N ASN A 236 1.16 -38.50 40.58
CA ASN A 236 0.35 -39.65 40.20
C ASN A 236 0.52 -40.01 38.71
N GLY A 237 1.35 -39.28 37.95
CA GLY A 237 1.51 -39.47 36.51
C GLY A 237 0.39 -38.86 35.66
N GLU A 238 -0.46 -38.03 36.25
CA GLU A 238 -1.58 -37.37 35.55
C GLU A 238 -1.09 -36.06 34.91
N SER A 239 -1.79 -35.56 33.89
CA SER A 239 -1.55 -34.25 33.27
C SER A 239 -2.58 -33.22 33.72
N PRO A 240 -2.25 -31.92 33.73
CA PRO A 240 -3.18 -30.86 34.10
C PRO A 240 -4.34 -30.76 33.11
N SER A 241 -5.52 -30.40 33.61
CA SER A 241 -6.67 -30.09 32.75
C SER A 241 -6.45 -28.80 31.98
N GLU A 242 -7.19 -28.63 30.88
CA GLU A 242 -7.24 -27.38 30.14
C GLU A 242 -7.63 -26.20 31.05
N PHE A 243 -7.10 -25.04 30.73
CA PHE A 243 -7.17 -23.77 31.45
C PHE A 243 -6.56 -23.79 32.86
N THR A 244 -5.84 -24.85 33.24
CA THR A 244 -5.03 -24.87 34.46
C THR A 244 -3.95 -23.79 34.36
N THR A 245 -3.81 -23.00 35.42
CA THR A 245 -2.69 -22.07 35.57
C THR A 245 -1.60 -22.72 36.40
N ILE A 246 -0.36 -22.71 35.91
CA ILE A 246 0.83 -23.24 36.61
C ILE A 246 1.76 -22.07 36.98
N THR A 247 2.09 -21.97 38.27
CA THR A 247 3.02 -20.97 38.82
C THR A 247 4.42 -21.54 39.03
N GLU A 248 5.40 -20.66 39.23
CA GLU A 248 6.74 -21.06 39.68
C GLU A 248 6.66 -21.89 40.97
N GLU A 249 5.80 -21.49 41.91
CA GLU A 249 5.59 -22.18 43.18
C GLU A 249 5.04 -23.59 42.99
N ASP A 250 4.08 -23.79 42.08
CA ASP A 250 3.51 -25.11 41.76
C ASP A 250 4.59 -26.06 41.25
N ILE A 251 5.50 -25.57 40.40
CA ILE A 251 6.60 -26.38 39.84
C ILE A 251 7.59 -26.76 40.94
N ARG A 252 7.98 -25.81 41.79
CA ARG A 252 8.88 -26.06 42.93
C ARG A 252 8.29 -27.06 43.93
N LYS A 253 6.98 -27.01 44.14
CA LYS A 253 6.25 -27.96 45.00
C LYS A 253 5.95 -29.29 44.31
N ARG A 254 6.29 -29.44 43.02
CA ARG A 254 5.97 -30.62 42.19
C ARG A 254 4.47 -30.92 42.14
N ILE A 255 3.63 -29.89 42.20
CA ILE A 255 2.19 -30.00 41.92
C ILE A 255 2.02 -30.33 40.43
N TRP A 256 2.67 -29.54 39.57
CA TRP A 256 2.84 -29.81 38.15
C TRP A 256 4.30 -29.59 37.77
N TYR A 257 4.92 -30.56 37.14
CA TYR A 257 6.32 -30.48 36.72
C TYR A 257 6.51 -31.13 35.35
N PRO A 258 7.56 -30.77 34.59
CA PRO A 258 7.73 -31.30 33.24
C PRO A 258 7.83 -32.83 33.25
N VAL A 259 7.25 -33.48 32.23
CA VAL A 259 7.41 -34.93 32.02
C VAL A 259 8.89 -35.28 31.84
N ASP A 260 9.59 -34.52 31.01
CA ASP A 260 11.05 -34.59 30.87
C ASP A 260 11.74 -33.92 32.06
N GLN A 261 12.28 -34.73 32.98
CA GLN A 261 12.92 -34.22 34.20
C GLN A 261 14.18 -33.39 33.92
N LEU A 262 14.80 -33.51 32.74
CA LEU A 262 15.93 -32.65 32.36
C LEU A 262 15.51 -31.19 32.19
N LYS A 263 14.21 -30.93 31.98
CA LYS A 263 13.64 -29.59 31.85
C LYS A 263 13.12 -29.01 33.17
N TYR A 264 13.25 -29.72 34.30
CA TYR A 264 12.70 -29.26 35.58
C TYR A 264 13.24 -27.88 36.00
N ASP A 265 14.56 -27.72 36.01
CA ASP A 265 15.19 -26.45 36.38
C ASP A 265 14.88 -25.34 35.36
N TYR A 266 14.79 -25.70 34.08
CA TYR A 266 14.40 -24.77 33.02
C TYR A 266 12.96 -24.27 33.23
N ALA A 267 12.00 -25.15 33.51
CA ALA A 267 10.61 -24.78 33.71
C ALA A 267 10.43 -23.82 34.91
N ILE A 268 11.21 -24.00 35.98
CA ILE A 268 11.26 -23.05 37.10
C ILE A 268 11.78 -21.69 36.62
N GLN A 269 12.89 -21.65 35.88
CA GLN A 269 13.47 -20.40 35.38
C GLN A 269 12.53 -19.68 34.40
N TYR A 270 11.84 -20.43 33.56
CA TYR A 270 10.84 -19.93 32.63
C TYR A 270 9.66 -19.30 33.37
N ALA A 271 9.03 -20.03 34.30
CA ALA A 271 7.93 -19.52 35.12
C ALA A 271 8.35 -18.28 35.93
N HIS A 272 9.55 -18.31 36.51
CA HIS A 272 10.12 -17.17 37.22
C HIS A 272 10.24 -15.93 36.33
N SER A 273 10.72 -16.10 35.10
CA SER A 273 10.89 -14.99 34.14
C SER A 273 9.54 -14.37 33.77
N LEU A 274 8.52 -15.19 33.51
CA LEU A 274 7.17 -14.73 33.21
C LEU A 274 6.55 -13.94 34.39
N GLU A 275 6.66 -14.46 35.61
CA GLU A 275 6.10 -13.84 36.81
C GLU A 275 6.83 -12.53 37.18
N LYS A 276 8.17 -12.52 37.10
CA LYS A 276 9.00 -11.36 37.39
C LYS A 276 8.72 -10.19 36.43
N GLU A 277 8.48 -10.48 35.16
CA GLU A 277 8.16 -9.46 34.16
C GLU A 277 6.70 -8.99 34.24
N GLY A 278 5.91 -9.56 35.15
CA GLY A 278 4.49 -9.21 35.30
C GLY A 278 3.66 -9.56 34.07
N LYS A 279 4.09 -10.54 33.28
CA LYS A 279 3.41 -10.99 32.06
C LYS A 279 2.16 -11.78 32.42
N PHE A 280 2.27 -13.10 32.42
CA PHE A 280 1.20 -14.03 32.72
C PHE A 280 1.79 -15.26 33.40
N LYS A 281 0.92 -16.08 33.98
CA LYS A 281 1.29 -17.41 34.46
C LYS A 281 1.06 -18.43 33.35
N ILE A 282 1.78 -19.54 33.37
CA ILE A 282 1.63 -20.58 32.34
C ILE A 282 0.18 -21.05 32.34
N CYS A 283 -0.48 -20.94 31.20
CA CYS A 283 -1.85 -21.43 31.00
C CYS A 283 -1.78 -22.70 30.16
N ILE A 284 -2.47 -23.74 30.60
CA ILE A 284 -2.63 -24.97 29.81
C ILE A 284 -3.77 -24.76 28.84
N TRP A 285 -3.48 -24.71 27.55
CA TRP A 285 -4.49 -24.63 26.50
C TRP A 285 -4.90 -26.02 26.01
N PRO A 286 -6.12 -26.18 25.45
CA PRO A 286 -6.45 -27.32 24.61
C PRO A 286 -5.38 -27.50 23.52
N TYR A 287 -5.21 -28.71 22.99
CA TYR A 287 -4.34 -28.87 21.81
C TYR A 287 -4.91 -28.08 20.64
N HIS A 288 -4.15 -27.12 20.15
CA HIS A 288 -4.57 -26.24 19.06
C HIS A 288 -3.40 -25.97 18.12
N CYS A 289 -3.75 -25.62 16.89
CA CYS A 289 -2.84 -25.21 15.82
C CYS A 289 -1.65 -26.17 15.65
N LEU A 290 -1.89 -27.47 15.82
CA LEU A 290 -0.86 -28.49 15.69
C LEU A 290 -0.39 -28.59 14.24
N CYS A 291 0.91 -28.46 14.01
CA CYS A 291 1.49 -28.43 12.66
C CYS A 291 1.03 -29.63 11.81
N GLY A 292 0.43 -29.36 10.65
CA GLY A 292 -0.04 -30.39 9.70
C GLY A 292 -1.44 -30.94 9.97
N THR A 293 -2.15 -30.43 10.98
CA THR A 293 -3.55 -30.79 11.24
C THR A 293 -4.54 -29.86 10.56
N HIS A 294 -5.82 -30.24 10.50
CA HIS A 294 -6.88 -29.37 9.99
C HIS A 294 -7.00 -28.07 10.80
N GLY A 295 -6.86 -28.17 12.13
CA GLY A 295 -6.92 -27.03 13.05
C GLY A 295 -5.90 -25.94 12.77
N HIS A 296 -4.73 -26.32 12.22
CA HIS A 296 -3.65 -25.41 11.83
C HIS A 296 -3.92 -24.61 10.54
N CYS A 297 -4.80 -25.08 9.67
CA CYS A 297 -5.10 -24.39 8.41
C CYS A 297 -5.83 -23.07 8.65
N VAL A 298 -5.63 -22.10 7.74
CA VAL A 298 -6.45 -20.87 7.69
C VAL A 298 -7.92 -21.23 7.48
N PHE A 299 -8.81 -20.49 8.14
CA PHE A 299 -10.25 -20.63 8.02
C PHE A 299 -10.69 -20.66 6.54
N PRO A 300 -11.42 -21.71 6.09
CA PRO A 300 -11.66 -21.98 4.68
C PRO A 300 -12.19 -20.79 3.87
N TYR A 301 -13.17 -20.06 4.42
CA TYR A 301 -13.74 -18.89 3.74
C TYR A 301 -12.67 -17.82 3.49
N LEU A 302 -11.89 -17.46 4.51
CA LEU A 302 -10.85 -16.45 4.37
C LEU A 302 -9.71 -16.94 3.46
N ASN A 303 -9.33 -18.21 3.58
CA ASN A 303 -8.31 -18.82 2.75
C ASN A 303 -8.66 -18.74 1.25
N GLU A 304 -9.92 -18.96 0.89
CA GLU A 304 -10.42 -18.77 -0.47
C GLU A 304 -10.24 -17.33 -0.96
N LYS A 305 -10.55 -16.33 -0.11
CA LYS A 305 -10.41 -14.91 -0.48
C LYS A 305 -8.95 -14.48 -0.64
N LEU A 306 -8.07 -14.98 0.23
CA LEU A 306 -6.62 -14.81 0.12
C LEU A 306 -6.09 -15.40 -1.20
N PHE A 307 -6.48 -16.64 -1.52
CA PHE A 307 -6.10 -17.30 -2.78
C PHE A 307 -6.58 -16.51 -4.01
N ASN A 308 -7.84 -16.06 -4.00
CA ASN A 308 -8.40 -15.27 -5.09
C ASN A 308 -7.71 -13.91 -5.24
N TRP A 309 -7.38 -13.24 -4.13
CA TRP A 309 -6.59 -12.01 -4.13
C TRP A 309 -5.22 -12.24 -4.79
N SER A 310 -4.49 -13.27 -4.37
CA SER A 310 -3.20 -13.61 -4.94
C SER A 310 -3.26 -13.83 -6.44
N LYS A 311 -4.26 -14.60 -6.91
CA LYS A 311 -4.48 -14.86 -8.33
C LYS A 311 -4.80 -13.58 -9.12
N LYS A 312 -5.66 -12.70 -8.56
CA LYS A 312 -6.12 -11.48 -9.23
C LYS A 312 -5.01 -10.43 -9.34
N TYR A 313 -4.27 -10.20 -8.26
CA TYR A 313 -3.26 -9.14 -8.18
C TYR A 313 -1.84 -9.62 -8.46
N LYS A 314 -1.64 -10.94 -8.69
CA LYS A 314 -0.35 -11.58 -9.00
C LYS A 314 0.70 -11.30 -7.92
N LYS A 315 0.29 -11.45 -6.67
CA LYS A 315 1.09 -11.23 -5.47
C LYS A 315 0.88 -12.39 -4.51
N ASP A 316 1.93 -12.75 -3.79
CA ASP A 316 1.84 -13.81 -2.80
C ASP A 316 1.38 -13.24 -1.45
N VAL A 317 0.64 -14.05 -0.69
CA VAL A 317 0.40 -13.77 0.73
C VAL A 317 1.63 -14.21 1.52
N HIS A 318 2.11 -13.35 2.42
CA HIS A 318 3.26 -13.67 3.27
C HIS A 318 2.80 -14.39 4.54
N TYR A 319 3.15 -15.66 4.68
CA TYR A 319 2.84 -16.45 5.89
C TYR A 319 4.02 -16.49 6.86
N PHE A 320 3.77 -16.16 8.12
CA PHE A 320 4.75 -16.23 9.21
C PHE A 320 4.28 -17.18 10.30
N MET A 321 5.06 -18.23 10.55
CA MET A 321 4.79 -19.18 11.63
C MET A 321 5.38 -18.69 12.95
N LYS A 322 4.67 -18.95 14.06
CA LYS A 322 5.13 -18.74 15.43
C LYS A 322 4.79 -19.96 16.31
N GLY A 323 5.31 -20.03 17.53
CA GLY A 323 4.95 -21.11 18.49
C GLY A 323 5.64 -22.47 18.27
N GLN A 324 6.62 -22.55 17.36
CA GLN A 324 7.27 -23.81 16.96
C GLN A 324 8.25 -24.38 18.00
N ASN A 325 8.72 -23.54 18.94
CA ASN A 325 9.60 -24.01 20.00
C ASN A 325 8.76 -24.59 21.15
N PRO A 326 8.99 -25.83 21.57
CA PRO A 326 8.18 -26.48 22.61
C PRO A 326 8.34 -25.85 24.01
N ASP A 327 9.40 -25.08 24.25
CA ASP A 327 9.83 -24.67 25.58
C ASP A 327 9.51 -23.20 25.90
N THR A 328 8.84 -22.47 25.00
CA THR A 328 8.30 -21.14 25.28
C THR A 328 6.99 -20.92 24.55
N GLU A 329 6.02 -20.34 25.25
CA GLU A 329 4.86 -19.71 24.62
C GLU A 329 5.29 -18.56 23.69
N MET A 330 4.48 -18.28 22.67
CA MET A 330 4.75 -17.25 21.66
C MET A 330 3.44 -16.64 21.14
N TYR A 331 2.74 -15.86 21.97
CA TYR A 331 1.53 -15.13 21.54
C TYR A 331 1.85 -14.06 20.50
N SER A 332 2.93 -13.30 20.73
CA SER A 332 3.44 -12.34 19.75
C SER A 332 4.12 -13.08 18.60
N VAL A 333 3.76 -12.76 17.34
CA VAL A 333 4.53 -13.25 16.18
C VAL A 333 5.97 -12.71 16.16
N PHE A 334 6.26 -11.67 16.94
CA PHE A 334 7.58 -11.05 16.95
C PHE A 334 8.58 -11.79 17.83
N ARG A 335 8.19 -12.44 18.92
CA ARG A 335 9.13 -13.17 19.80
C ARG A 335 8.41 -14.12 20.75
N GLY A 336 9.16 -15.11 21.24
CA GLY A 336 8.75 -15.93 22.36
C GLY A 336 8.63 -15.10 23.64
N GLU A 337 7.76 -15.56 24.53
CA GLU A 337 7.50 -14.92 25.81
C GLU A 337 8.71 -14.99 26.74
N VAL A 338 9.55 -16.01 26.58
CA VAL A 338 10.95 -15.98 26.98
C VAL A 338 11.78 -16.39 25.79
N GLU A 339 12.66 -15.50 25.32
CA GLU A 339 13.54 -15.80 24.19
C GLU A 339 14.56 -16.89 24.57
N ILE A 340 14.64 -17.93 23.75
CA ILE A 340 15.54 -19.07 23.92
C ILE A 340 16.76 -18.83 23.06
N LYS A 341 17.90 -18.53 23.70
CA LYS A 341 19.16 -18.11 23.08
C LYS A 341 19.62 -18.99 21.90
N GLN A 342 19.40 -20.30 21.98
CA GLN A 342 19.80 -21.28 20.97
C GLN A 342 18.79 -21.45 19.83
N ASP A 343 17.62 -20.81 19.90
CA ASP A 343 16.57 -20.90 18.89
C ASP A 343 16.16 -19.52 18.38
N PRO A 344 16.71 -19.08 17.24
CA PRO A 344 16.40 -17.79 16.63
C PRO A 344 14.92 -17.58 16.30
N ARG A 345 14.11 -18.64 16.21
CA ARG A 345 12.66 -18.54 15.97
C ARG A 345 11.92 -17.88 17.15
N THR A 346 12.53 -17.89 18.32
CA THR A 346 11.98 -17.26 19.53
C THR A 346 12.45 -15.82 19.71
N HIS A 347 13.46 -15.37 18.97
CA HIS A 347 14.03 -14.02 19.10
C HIS A 347 13.17 -12.98 18.38
N PHE A 348 13.33 -11.71 18.77
CA PHE A 348 12.61 -10.60 18.15
C PHE A 348 12.80 -10.54 16.61
N ASN A 349 11.69 -10.69 15.88
CA ASN A 349 11.65 -10.79 14.43
C ASN A 349 11.66 -9.39 13.76
N MET A 350 12.85 -8.79 13.71
CA MET A 350 13.06 -7.53 12.98
C MET A 350 12.76 -7.65 11.48
N GLY A 351 12.85 -8.84 10.89
CA GLY A 351 12.52 -9.07 9.48
C GLY A 351 11.05 -8.75 9.19
N LEU A 352 10.14 -9.21 10.04
CA LEU A 352 8.71 -8.90 9.93
C LEU A 352 8.42 -7.41 10.18
N VAL A 353 9.07 -6.79 11.18
CA VAL A 353 8.95 -5.33 11.40
C VAL A 353 9.36 -4.56 10.15
N ASN A 354 10.48 -4.94 9.53
CA ASN A 354 10.97 -4.32 8.31
C ASN A 354 10.01 -4.54 7.14
N LEU A 355 9.42 -5.73 6.99
CA LEU A 355 8.41 -5.99 5.96
C LEU A 355 7.22 -5.02 6.11
N LEU A 356 6.64 -4.94 7.30
CA LEU A 356 5.50 -4.06 7.61
C LEU A 356 5.86 -2.57 7.46
N ALA A 357 7.08 -2.18 7.81
CA ALA A 357 7.52 -0.79 7.77
C ALA A 357 7.98 -0.31 6.38
N SER A 358 8.53 -1.22 5.55
CA SER A 358 9.35 -0.93 4.37
C SER A 358 8.73 0.06 3.38
N LYS A 359 7.44 -0.11 3.08
CA LYS A 359 6.74 0.67 2.04
C LYS A 359 6.14 1.98 2.55
N LYS A 360 6.31 2.28 3.84
CA LYS A 360 5.71 3.44 4.50
C LYS A 360 4.17 3.54 4.40
N LEU A 361 3.51 2.41 4.14
CA LEU A 361 2.05 2.31 4.03
C LEU A 361 1.39 2.20 5.40
N GLU A 362 0.09 2.52 5.46
CA GLU A 362 -0.74 2.16 6.61
C GLU A 362 -0.89 0.64 6.70
N VAL A 363 -0.83 0.10 7.92
CA VAL A 363 -1.03 -1.31 8.24
C VAL A 363 -2.37 -1.46 8.94
N LEU A 364 -3.27 -2.22 8.33
CA LEU A 364 -4.52 -2.64 8.96
C LEU A 364 -4.25 -3.98 9.66
N VAL A 365 -4.38 -4.02 10.99
CA VAL A 365 -4.20 -5.24 11.79
C VAL A 365 -5.54 -5.78 12.25
N CYS A 366 -5.72 -7.10 12.14
CA CYS A 366 -6.92 -7.84 12.53
C CYS A 366 -6.55 -9.30 12.83
N GLY A 367 -7.55 -10.16 13.06
CA GLY A 367 -7.37 -11.58 13.33
C GLY A 367 -7.60 -11.95 14.80
N GLN A 368 -7.09 -13.11 15.23
CA GLN A 368 -7.42 -13.70 16.52
C GLN A 368 -6.20 -13.95 17.41
N ALA A 369 -6.33 -13.94 18.73
CA ALA A 369 -7.43 -13.33 19.49
C ALA A 369 -7.08 -11.90 19.90
N LEU A 370 -8.07 -11.01 19.96
CA LEU A 370 -7.94 -9.62 20.42
C LEU A 370 -7.27 -9.50 21.79
N SER A 371 -7.56 -10.44 22.70
CA SER A 371 -7.01 -10.45 24.06
C SER A 371 -5.58 -11.01 24.16
N HIS A 372 -5.13 -11.76 23.15
CA HIS A 372 -3.86 -12.50 23.15
C HIS A 372 -3.02 -12.14 21.93
N CYS A 373 -2.94 -12.98 20.89
CA CYS A 373 -1.96 -12.83 19.81
C CYS A 373 -2.02 -11.46 19.12
N VAL A 374 -3.21 -10.89 18.91
CA VAL A 374 -3.35 -9.52 18.40
C VAL A 374 -2.76 -8.51 19.36
N ASN A 375 -3.12 -8.60 20.65
CA ASN A 375 -2.63 -7.71 21.70
C ASN A 375 -1.10 -7.75 21.83
N TYR A 376 -0.53 -8.94 22.01
CA TYR A 376 0.90 -9.11 22.21
C TYR A 376 1.69 -8.73 20.95
N SER A 377 1.23 -9.11 19.76
CA SER A 377 1.91 -8.74 18.50
C SER A 377 1.89 -7.23 18.27
N VAL A 378 0.75 -6.55 18.47
CA VAL A 378 0.68 -5.09 18.33
C VAL A 378 1.53 -4.40 19.39
N THR A 379 1.49 -4.87 20.65
CA THR A 379 2.31 -4.30 21.72
C THR A 379 3.80 -4.40 21.39
N ASP A 380 4.26 -5.56 20.94
CA ASP A 380 5.67 -5.79 20.58
C ASP A 380 6.09 -4.97 19.35
N LEU A 381 5.23 -4.86 18.34
CA LEU A 381 5.49 -4.01 17.18
C LEU A 381 5.72 -2.55 17.59
N LEU A 382 4.89 -2.02 18.50
CA LEU A 382 5.04 -0.65 19.02
C LEU A 382 6.29 -0.50 19.89
N CYS A 383 6.62 -1.50 20.71
CA CYS A 383 7.83 -1.52 21.53
C CYS A 383 9.13 -1.60 20.71
N SER A 384 9.08 -1.95 19.43
CA SER A 384 10.26 -1.88 18.54
C SER A 384 10.80 -0.46 18.34
N HIS A 385 9.99 0.57 18.63
CA HIS A 385 10.25 1.99 18.33
C HIS A 385 10.62 2.29 16.87
N THR A 386 10.47 1.30 15.98
CA THR A 386 10.83 1.39 14.56
C THR A 386 9.57 1.54 13.70
N PHE A 387 8.45 1.01 14.18
CA PHE A 387 7.16 1.15 13.53
C PHE A 387 6.36 2.34 14.12
N PRO A 388 5.95 3.32 13.30
CA PRO A 388 5.22 4.49 13.79
C PRO A 388 3.74 4.13 14.06
N ALA A 389 3.31 4.31 15.31
CA ALA A 389 1.96 3.93 15.77
C ALA A 389 0.82 4.54 14.94
N ASN A 390 0.99 5.77 14.45
CA ASN A 390 0.00 6.47 13.63
C ASN A 390 -0.23 5.86 12.23
N ARG A 391 0.60 4.89 11.83
CA ARG A 391 0.42 4.08 10.62
C ARG A 391 -0.23 2.72 10.90
N LEU A 392 -0.57 2.42 12.15
CA LEU A 392 -1.28 1.20 12.50
C LEU A 392 -2.75 1.52 12.75
N THR A 393 -3.63 0.72 12.15
CA THR A 393 -5.06 0.75 12.41
C THR A 393 -5.53 -0.63 12.83
N LEU A 394 -6.07 -0.76 14.03
CA LEU A 394 -6.75 -1.99 14.48
C LEU A 394 -8.16 -2.02 13.91
N LEU A 395 -8.49 -3.05 13.14
CA LEU A 395 -9.85 -3.31 12.68
C LEU A 395 -10.63 -4.01 13.80
N VAL A 396 -11.39 -3.25 14.58
CA VAL A 396 -12.03 -3.75 15.82
C VAL A 396 -13.18 -4.73 15.57
N ASP A 397 -13.74 -4.73 14.37
CA ASP A 397 -14.73 -5.70 13.90
C ASP A 397 -14.10 -6.88 13.16
N GLY A 398 -12.77 -6.96 13.14
CA GLY A 398 -12.01 -8.10 12.59
C GLY A 398 -11.25 -8.87 13.66
N SER A 399 -11.55 -8.67 14.94
CA SER A 399 -10.84 -9.30 16.05
C SER A 399 -11.73 -9.46 17.28
N SER A 400 -11.72 -10.66 17.88
CA SER A 400 -12.53 -11.00 19.05
C SER A 400 -11.68 -11.54 20.20
N PRO A 401 -12.06 -11.29 21.47
CA PRO A 401 -11.31 -11.80 22.61
C PRO A 401 -11.67 -13.27 22.92
N VAL A 402 -10.70 -14.05 23.40
CA VAL A 402 -10.94 -15.39 23.97
C VAL A 402 -12.01 -15.31 25.07
N THR A 403 -12.86 -16.34 25.18
CA THR A 403 -13.87 -16.48 26.23
C THR A 403 -13.26 -16.23 27.62
N GLY A 404 -13.88 -15.35 28.41
CA GLY A 404 -13.39 -14.97 29.74
C GLY A 404 -12.33 -13.85 29.75
N TYR A 405 -11.79 -13.43 28.60
CA TYR A 405 -10.72 -12.43 28.48
C TYR A 405 -11.18 -11.12 27.82
N LYS A 406 -12.48 -10.82 27.85
CA LYS A 406 -13.04 -9.58 27.28
C LYS A 406 -12.37 -8.32 27.84
N GLU A 407 -12.18 -8.27 29.16
CA GLU A 407 -11.55 -7.12 29.82
C GLU A 407 -10.09 -6.91 29.37
N ASN A 408 -9.34 -7.99 29.10
CA ASN A 408 -7.98 -7.91 28.56
C ASN A 408 -7.99 -7.25 27.17
N GLY A 409 -8.92 -7.63 26.30
CA GLY A 409 -9.10 -7.00 24.98
C GLY A 409 -9.46 -5.51 25.09
N GLU A 410 -10.37 -5.15 25.99
CA GLU A 410 -10.75 -3.74 26.23
C GLU A 410 -9.58 -2.90 26.78
N LYS A 411 -8.80 -3.46 27.72
CA LYS A 411 -7.57 -2.82 28.24
C LYS A 411 -6.53 -2.64 27.15
N PHE A 412 -6.35 -3.64 26.28
CA PHE A 412 -5.47 -3.56 25.13
C PHE A 412 -5.86 -2.42 24.19
N ILE A 413 -7.12 -2.33 23.77
CA ILE A 413 -7.61 -1.27 22.88
C ILE A 413 -7.33 0.12 23.49
N LYS A 414 -7.64 0.31 24.77
CA LYS A 414 -7.36 1.58 25.47
C LYS A 414 -5.87 1.91 25.44
N LYS A 415 -5.00 0.92 25.69
CA LYS A 415 -3.54 1.08 25.70
C LYS A 415 -3.00 1.51 24.33
N ILE A 416 -3.40 0.85 23.24
CA ILE A 416 -2.83 1.16 21.92
C ILE A 416 -3.30 2.51 21.37
N VAL A 417 -4.53 2.91 21.67
CA VAL A 417 -5.05 4.23 21.29
C VAL A 417 -4.24 5.35 21.97
N LEU A 418 -3.91 5.18 23.25
CA LEU A 418 -3.01 6.12 23.96
C LEU A 418 -1.60 6.17 23.35
N ASN A 419 -1.16 5.10 22.69
CA ASN A 419 0.12 5.05 21.96
C ASN A 419 0.01 5.58 20.52
N GLY A 420 -1.16 6.06 20.09
CA GLY A 420 -1.36 6.67 18.77
C GLY A 420 -1.81 5.70 17.65
N VAL A 421 -2.19 4.47 18.00
CA VAL A 421 -2.81 3.53 17.05
C VAL A 421 -4.24 3.97 16.76
N LYS A 422 -4.64 3.94 15.49
CA LYS A 422 -6.01 4.24 15.08
C LYS A 422 -6.91 3.04 15.29
N LEU A 423 -8.19 3.29 15.51
CA LEU A 423 -9.23 2.28 15.42
C LEU A 423 -9.99 2.47 14.12
N GLY A 424 -10.34 1.38 13.47
CA GLY A 424 -11.21 1.36 12.31
C GLY A 424 -12.07 0.11 12.30
N LYS A 425 -12.96 0.05 11.32
CA LYS A 425 -13.76 -1.13 11.00
C LYS A 425 -13.50 -1.54 9.56
N THR A 426 -13.71 -2.81 9.25
CA THR A 426 -13.69 -3.31 7.87
C THR A 426 -14.60 -2.49 6.95
N THR A 427 -15.77 -2.09 7.44
CA THR A 427 -16.75 -1.24 6.74
C THR A 427 -16.27 0.16 6.40
N ASP A 428 -15.25 0.70 7.09
CA ASP A 428 -14.69 2.03 6.78
C ASP A 428 -13.92 2.02 5.43
N TYR A 429 -13.64 0.84 4.89
CA TYR A 429 -12.87 0.65 3.65
C TYR A 429 -13.71 0.09 2.49
N LEU A 430 -14.99 -0.26 2.72
CA LEU A 430 -15.89 -0.93 1.75
C LEU A 430 -16.55 0.01 0.72
#